data_AF-A0A840ZMM0-F1
#
_entry.id   AF-A0A840ZMM0-F1
#
_cell.length_a   1.000
_cell.length_b   1.000
_cell.length_c   1.000
_cell.angle_alpha   90.00
_cell.angle_beta   90.00
_cell.angle_gamma   90.00
#
_symmetry.space_group_name_H-M   'P 1'
#
loop_
_entity.id
_entity.type
_entity.pdbx_description
1 polymer ?
#
loop_
_entity_poly.entity_id
_entity_poly.type
_entity_poly.pdbx_seq_one_letter_code
_entity_poly.pdbx_strand_id
1 'polypeptide(L)'
;MRPNLPLAVLALGLVTVSAVHPAFARSGREEISPAEEQTFPYDADIPGCQDTDVLEKVSTQFAEKEAKFWNSSLTILSYERIERTAWRPYGVDFIPRRYCSAVATTSDGVRRKVDYSVRESLGIIGATWGVDFCVHGLDRNLAYAYATACRMARP
;
A
#
# COMPACT_ATOMS: atom_id res chain seq x y z
N MET A 1 -70.35 -39.24 39.05
CA MET A 1 -69.25 -40.01 39.68
C MET A 1 -68.03 -39.88 38.78
N ARG A 2 -66.98 -39.20 39.24
CA ARG A 2 -65.65 -39.30 38.62
C ARG A 2 -64.93 -40.50 39.23
N PRO A 3 -64.20 -41.26 38.41
CA PRO A 3 -62.88 -41.73 38.82
C PRO A 3 -61.78 -41.19 37.90
N ASN A 4 -60.57 -41.22 38.43
CA ASN A 4 -59.41 -40.41 38.06
C ASN A 4 -58.49 -41.09 37.02
N LEU A 5 -57.70 -40.24 36.34
CA LEU A 5 -56.45 -40.48 35.58
C LEU A 5 -55.49 -41.46 36.30
N PRO A 6 -54.52 -42.15 35.63
CA PRO A 6 -53.46 -41.44 34.88
C PRO A 6 -52.68 -42.19 33.75
N LEU A 7 -51.79 -41.44 33.08
CA LEU A 7 -50.54 -41.85 32.41
C LEU A 7 -50.59 -42.88 31.26
N ALA A 8 -50.32 -42.41 30.04
CA ALA A 8 -49.20 -42.88 29.20
C ALA A 8 -49.25 -42.17 27.83
N VAL A 9 -48.94 -40.88 27.81
CA VAL A 9 -48.61 -40.18 26.56
C VAL A 9 -47.15 -40.50 26.25
N LEU A 10 -46.90 -41.55 25.48
CA LEU A 10 -45.61 -41.75 24.82
C LEU A 10 -45.73 -41.14 23.43
N ALA A 11 -45.34 -39.87 23.34
CA ALA A 11 -45.21 -39.15 22.10
C ALA A 11 -44.12 -39.80 21.24
N LEU A 12 -44.50 -40.26 20.04
CA LEU A 12 -43.56 -40.45 18.93
C LEU A 12 -42.98 -39.08 18.57
N GLY A 13 -41.86 -38.73 19.22
CA GLY A 13 -41.09 -37.53 18.92
C GLY A 13 -40.24 -37.75 17.66
N LEU A 14 -40.49 -36.91 16.66
CA LEU A 14 -39.89 -36.89 15.34
C LEU A 14 -38.35 -37.05 15.35
N VAL A 15 -37.88 -38.03 14.59
CA VAL A 15 -36.53 -38.08 14.04
C VAL A 15 -36.44 -37.06 12.90
N THR A 16 -36.06 -35.82 13.19
CA THR A 16 -35.52 -34.89 12.17
C THR A 16 -34.72 -33.76 12.82
N VAL A 17 -33.44 -33.97 13.12
CA VAL A 17 -32.43 -32.91 12.99
C VAL A 17 -31.13 -33.56 12.54
N SER A 18 -31.09 -33.99 11.29
CA SER A 18 -29.81 -34.20 10.62
C SER A 18 -29.14 -32.84 10.45
N ALA A 19 -28.07 -32.62 11.21
CA ALA A 19 -26.89 -31.87 10.80
C ALA A 19 -27.13 -30.48 10.18
N VAL A 20 -27.50 -29.48 11.00
CA VAL A 20 -27.05 -28.11 10.71
C VAL A 20 -25.61 -28.01 11.23
N HIS A 21 -24.67 -28.59 10.47
CA HIS A 21 -23.31 -28.07 10.57
C HIS A 21 -23.38 -26.67 10.00
N PRO A 22 -22.95 -25.60 10.71
CA PRO A 22 -22.54 -24.41 10.00
C PRO A 22 -21.43 -24.88 9.08
N ALA A 23 -21.72 -24.94 7.79
CA ALA A 23 -20.72 -25.12 6.77
C ALA A 23 -19.82 -23.87 6.83
N PHE A 24 -18.81 -23.90 7.70
CA PHE A 24 -17.58 -23.15 7.50
C PHE A 24 -16.80 -23.77 6.32
N ALA A 25 -17.51 -24.15 5.26
CA ALA A 25 -16.90 -24.25 3.94
C ALA A 25 -16.73 -22.80 3.49
N ARG A 26 -15.67 -22.16 3.98
CA ARG A 26 -15.12 -20.97 3.33
C ARG A 26 -14.81 -21.42 1.91
N SER A 27 -15.71 -21.09 0.98
CA SER A 27 -15.45 -21.15 -0.45
C SER A 27 -14.09 -20.51 -0.69
N GLY A 28 -13.19 -21.19 -1.41
CA GLY A 28 -11.81 -20.75 -1.71
C GLY A 28 -11.72 -19.49 -2.59
N ARG A 29 -12.65 -18.55 -2.44
CA ARG A 29 -12.42 -17.14 -2.73
C ARG A 29 -11.65 -16.60 -1.55
N GLU A 30 -10.34 -16.51 -1.72
CA GLU A 30 -9.41 -15.80 -0.82
C GLU A 30 -10.11 -14.63 -0.13
N GLU A 31 -10.26 -14.69 1.20
CA GLU A 31 -10.75 -13.57 2.00
C GLU A 31 -9.60 -12.56 2.02
N ILE A 32 -9.66 -11.54 1.18
CA ILE A 32 -8.66 -10.46 1.10
C ILE A 32 -8.68 -9.74 2.46
N SER A 33 -7.75 -10.10 3.34
CA SER A 33 -7.56 -9.44 4.63
C SER A 33 -6.73 -8.17 4.43
N PRO A 34 -7.22 -7.00 4.86
CA PRO A 34 -6.47 -5.76 4.83
C PRO A 34 -5.11 -5.87 5.52
N ALA A 35 -4.14 -5.08 5.06
CA ALA A 35 -2.81 -4.95 5.64
C ALA A 35 -2.86 -4.59 7.14
N GLU A 36 -3.89 -3.88 7.55
CA GLU A 36 -4.19 -3.45 8.92
C GLU A 36 -4.64 -4.60 9.85
N GLU A 37 -5.07 -5.75 9.30
CA GLU A 37 -5.55 -6.91 10.06
C GLU A 37 -4.51 -8.04 10.16
N GLN A 38 -3.32 -7.86 9.57
CA GLN A 38 -2.25 -8.85 9.59
C GLN A 38 -1.67 -9.03 11.01
N THR A 39 -1.01 -10.16 11.26
CA THR A 39 -0.33 -10.45 12.55
C THR A 39 0.66 -9.35 12.95
N PHE A 40 1.32 -8.75 11.96
CA PHE A 40 2.09 -7.52 12.10
C PHE A 40 1.36 -6.45 11.27
N PRO A 41 0.44 -5.70 11.88
CA PRO A 41 -0.44 -4.82 11.15
C PRO A 41 0.32 -3.60 10.63
N TYR A 42 -0.14 -3.09 9.50
CA TYR A 42 0.21 -1.77 8.99
C TYR A 42 -0.85 -0.75 9.44
N ASP A 43 -0.49 0.52 9.56
CA ASP A 43 -1.42 1.57 10.00
C ASP A 43 -2.10 2.28 8.81
N ALA A 44 -1.50 2.19 7.62
CA ALA A 44 -1.86 2.96 6.43
C ALA A 44 -1.81 4.49 6.62
N ASP A 45 -1.23 4.94 7.73
CA ASP A 45 -0.98 6.35 8.04
C ASP A 45 0.34 6.78 7.42
N ILE A 46 0.26 7.16 6.14
CA ILE A 46 1.41 7.70 5.40
C ILE A 46 1.13 9.13 4.92
N PRO A 47 2.16 10.01 4.86
CA PRO A 47 2.00 11.39 4.42
C PRO A 47 1.56 11.53 2.96
N GLY A 48 0.83 12.60 2.68
CA GLY A 48 0.36 13.03 1.37
C GLY A 48 1.49 13.40 0.41
N CYS A 49 1.15 13.52 -0.88
CA CYS A 49 2.14 13.82 -1.93
C CYS A 49 2.81 15.19 -1.75
N GLN A 50 2.08 16.18 -1.21
CA GLN A 50 2.54 17.57 -1.07
C GLN A 50 3.15 17.85 0.31
N ASP A 51 3.23 16.86 1.20
CA ASP A 51 3.83 17.07 2.52
C ASP A 51 5.31 17.40 2.38
N THR A 52 5.74 18.44 3.10
CA THR A 52 7.11 18.97 3.04
C THR A 52 8.15 17.89 3.30
N ASP A 53 7.91 17.05 4.31
CA ASP A 53 8.83 15.96 4.68
C ASP A 53 9.00 14.96 3.53
N VAL A 54 7.95 14.68 2.76
CA VAL A 54 8.01 13.78 1.60
C VAL A 54 8.89 14.38 0.52
N LEU A 55 8.65 15.64 0.16
CA LEU A 55 9.40 16.34 -0.89
C LEU A 55 10.87 16.52 -0.49
N GLU A 56 11.16 16.83 0.78
CA GLU A 56 12.51 16.93 1.31
C GLU A 56 13.23 15.58 1.26
N LYS A 57 12.54 14.48 1.59
CA LYS A 57 13.11 13.13 1.52
C LYS A 57 13.45 12.74 0.08
N VAL A 58 12.58 13.05 -0.88
CA VAL A 58 12.87 12.84 -2.32
C VAL A 58 14.07 13.67 -2.75
N SER A 59 14.12 14.96 -2.40
CA SER A 59 15.24 15.85 -2.75
C SER A 59 16.57 15.39 -2.15
N THR A 60 16.57 15.05 -0.87
CA THR A 60 17.76 14.59 -0.14
C THR A 60 18.27 13.27 -0.71
N GLN A 61 17.40 12.28 -0.88
CA GLN A 61 17.81 10.99 -1.44
C GLN A 61 18.25 11.10 -2.90
N PHE A 62 17.63 11.98 -3.69
CA PHE A 62 18.09 12.27 -5.05
C PHE A 62 19.51 12.85 -5.07
N ALA A 63 19.75 13.91 -4.29
CA ALA A 63 21.06 14.54 -4.20
C ALA A 63 22.14 13.57 -3.68
N GLU A 64 21.81 12.77 -2.66
CA GLU A 64 22.71 11.73 -2.16
C GLU A 64 23.01 10.68 -3.23
N LYS A 65 22.01 10.24 -4.00
CA LYS A 65 22.20 9.25 -5.07
C LYS A 65 23.10 9.80 -6.18
N GLU A 66 22.87 11.03 -6.62
CA GLU A 66 23.70 11.73 -7.62
C GLU A 66 25.16 11.86 -7.14
N ALA A 67 25.36 12.28 -5.90
CA ALA A 67 26.70 12.47 -5.34
C ALA A 67 27.44 11.13 -5.14
N LYS A 68 26.80 10.15 -4.50
CA LYS A 68 27.45 8.89 -4.10
C LYS A 68 27.70 7.94 -5.27
N PHE A 69 26.79 7.89 -6.25
CA PHE A 69 26.83 6.86 -7.29
C PHE A 69 27.12 7.40 -8.69
N TRP A 70 26.90 8.69 -8.95
CA TRP A 70 26.97 9.25 -10.31
C TRP A 70 27.98 10.39 -10.48
N ASN A 71 28.75 10.70 -9.43
CA ASN A 71 29.70 11.83 -9.40
C ASN A 71 29.07 13.14 -9.94
N SER A 72 27.83 13.38 -9.53
CA SER A 72 26.98 14.47 -9.99
C SER A 72 26.54 15.30 -8.79
N SER A 73 26.60 16.63 -8.92
CA SER A 73 26.11 17.57 -7.91
C SER A 73 24.67 18.04 -8.19
N LEU A 74 23.92 17.30 -9.01
CA LEU A 74 22.54 17.63 -9.32
C LEU A 74 21.67 17.56 -8.07
N THR A 75 20.86 18.58 -7.87
CA THR A 75 19.86 18.68 -6.80
C THR A 75 18.51 19.05 -7.38
N ILE A 76 17.44 18.81 -6.63
CA ILE A 76 16.10 19.34 -6.94
C ILE A 76 15.90 20.64 -6.17
N LEU A 77 15.57 21.72 -6.89
CA LEU A 77 15.39 23.06 -6.34
C LEU A 77 13.93 23.35 -6.00
N SER A 78 12.99 22.87 -6.80
CA SER A 78 11.57 23.12 -6.60
C SER A 78 10.70 22.02 -7.20
N TYR A 79 9.46 21.93 -6.70
CA TYR A 79 8.42 21.06 -7.23
C TYR A 79 7.20 21.88 -7.64
N GLU A 80 6.57 21.47 -8.73
CA GLU A 80 5.34 22.06 -9.27
C GLU A 80 4.40 20.94 -9.71
N ARG A 81 3.10 21.27 -9.85
CA ARG A 81 2.07 20.34 -10.37
C ARG A 81 2.08 18.98 -9.65
N ILE A 82 2.12 19.01 -8.33
CA ILE A 82 2.16 17.81 -7.50
C ILE A 82 0.75 17.22 -7.40
N GLU A 83 0.59 15.99 -7.85
CA GLU A 83 -0.68 15.27 -7.83
C GLU A 83 -0.53 13.84 -7.35
N ARG A 84 -1.57 13.32 -6.68
CA ARG A 84 -1.68 11.90 -6.36
C ARG A 84 -2.21 11.16 -7.59
N THR A 85 -1.43 10.21 -8.10
CA THR A 85 -1.82 9.39 -9.26
C THR A 85 -2.53 8.09 -8.85
N ALA A 86 -2.23 7.53 -7.68
CA ALA A 86 -2.97 6.41 -7.12
C ALA A 86 -2.86 6.31 -5.59
N TRP A 87 -3.83 5.61 -5.00
CA TRP A 87 -3.84 5.19 -3.60
C TRP A 87 -4.06 3.68 -3.55
N ARG A 88 -3.12 2.95 -2.93
CA ARG A 88 -3.17 1.47 -2.76
C ARG A 88 -3.60 0.73 -4.04
N PRO A 89 -2.93 0.96 -5.20
CA PRO A 89 -3.39 0.40 -6.48
C PRO A 89 -3.30 -1.13 -6.56
N TYR A 90 -2.52 -1.76 -5.67
CA TYR A 90 -2.33 -3.22 -5.65
C TYR A 90 -3.36 -3.96 -4.80
N GLY A 91 -4.18 -3.26 -4.02
CA GLY A 91 -5.13 -3.86 -3.10
C GLY A 91 -4.92 -3.39 -1.66
N VAL A 92 -5.88 -3.71 -0.80
CA VAL A 92 -5.86 -3.38 0.63
C VAL A 92 -4.99 -4.35 1.43
N ASP A 93 -4.76 -5.55 0.91
CA ASP A 93 -3.91 -6.59 1.49
C ASP A 93 -2.40 -6.31 1.36
N PHE A 94 -2.01 -5.31 0.56
CA PHE A 94 -0.61 -4.92 0.37
C PHE A 94 -0.18 -3.79 1.31
N ILE A 95 1.13 -3.75 1.61
CA ILE A 95 1.80 -2.65 2.33
C ILE A 95 1.31 -1.30 1.76
N PRO A 96 0.76 -0.40 2.58
CA PRO A 96 0.19 0.87 2.11
C PRO A 96 1.15 1.71 1.28
N ARG A 97 0.67 2.15 0.10
CA ARG A 97 1.44 2.96 -0.86
C ARG A 97 0.58 4.05 -1.48
N ARG A 98 1.16 5.24 -1.62
CA ARG A 98 0.60 6.38 -2.35
C ARG A 98 1.52 6.74 -3.49
N TYR A 99 1.01 6.74 -4.72
CA TYR A 99 1.77 7.15 -5.89
C TYR A 99 1.46 8.59 -6.23
N CYS A 100 2.51 9.32 -6.61
CA CYS A 100 2.49 10.74 -6.84
C CYS A 100 3.29 11.06 -8.11
N SER A 101 2.91 12.16 -8.76
CA SER A 101 3.67 12.74 -9.86
C SER A 101 3.85 14.23 -9.62
N ALA A 102 5.00 14.75 -10.05
CA ALA A 102 5.29 16.18 -9.99
C ALA A 102 6.24 16.58 -11.12
N VAL A 103 6.48 17.88 -11.22
CA VAL A 103 7.51 18.47 -12.07
C VAL A 103 8.56 19.09 -11.17
N ALA A 104 9.76 18.54 -11.22
CA ALA A 104 10.91 19.02 -10.46
C ALA A 104 11.78 19.91 -11.34
N THR A 105 12.19 21.06 -10.82
CA THR A 105 13.26 21.87 -11.41
C THR A 105 14.57 21.48 -10.74
N THR A 106 15.54 21.04 -11.51
CA THR A 106 16.86 20.64 -11.00
C THR A 106 17.90 21.76 -11.13
N SER A 107 19.04 21.62 -10.46
CA SER A 107 20.09 22.65 -10.41
C SER A 107 20.76 23.00 -11.74
N ASP A 108 20.59 22.18 -12.78
CA ASP A 108 20.96 22.50 -14.17
C ASP A 108 19.89 23.35 -14.91
N GLY A 109 18.82 23.77 -14.21
CA GLY A 109 17.74 24.58 -14.76
C GLY A 109 16.71 23.80 -15.57
N VAL A 110 16.83 22.48 -15.67
CA VAL A 110 15.91 21.66 -16.48
C VAL A 110 14.70 21.25 -15.66
N ARG A 111 13.51 21.38 -16.26
CA ARG A 111 12.26 20.88 -15.68
C ARG A 111 12.05 19.43 -16.08
N ARG A 112 12.01 18.53 -15.10
CA ARG A 112 11.88 17.09 -15.29
C ARG A 112 10.62 16.59 -14.61
N LYS A 113 9.94 15.64 -15.24
CA LYS A 113 8.90 14.89 -14.55
C LYS A 113 9.56 14.03 -13.46
N VAL A 114 8.94 13.94 -12.29
CA VAL A 114 9.31 13.00 -11.24
C VAL A 114 8.09 12.19 -10.86
N ASP A 115 8.21 10.87 -10.87
CA ASP A 115 7.22 9.97 -10.31
C ASP A 115 7.80 9.40 -9.02
N TYR A 116 7.02 9.41 -7.95
CA TYR A 116 7.45 8.92 -6.65
C TYR A 116 6.30 8.24 -5.91
N SER A 117 6.64 7.37 -4.97
CA SER A 117 5.69 6.73 -4.10
C SER A 117 6.09 6.89 -2.64
N VAL A 118 5.12 7.22 -1.80
CA VAL A 118 5.24 7.18 -0.35
C VAL A 118 4.75 5.81 0.10
N ARG A 119 5.56 5.09 0.86
CA ARG A 119 5.26 3.71 1.28
C ARG A 119 5.52 3.54 2.76
N GLU A 120 4.62 2.83 3.40
CA GLU A 120 4.83 2.42 4.79
C GLU A 120 6.00 1.45 4.90
N SER A 121 6.69 1.48 6.04
CA SER A 121 7.84 0.62 6.36
C SER A 121 9.03 0.70 5.40
N LEU A 122 9.19 1.80 4.65
CA LEU A 122 10.42 2.12 3.89
C LEU A 122 11.36 3.08 4.63
N GLY A 123 11.03 3.43 5.86
CA GLY A 123 11.83 4.30 6.71
C GLY A 123 13.01 3.59 7.37
N ILE A 124 13.53 4.21 8.43
CA ILE A 124 14.66 3.68 9.22
C ILE A 124 14.29 2.30 9.76
N ILE A 125 14.95 1.24 9.26
CA ILE A 125 14.72 -0.17 9.65
C ILE A 125 13.21 -0.56 9.57
N GLY A 126 12.46 0.08 8.66
CA GLY A 126 11.02 -0.18 8.50
C GLY A 126 10.12 0.39 9.60
N ALA A 127 10.64 1.20 10.53
CA ALA A 127 9.87 1.79 11.62
C ALA A 127 8.99 2.98 11.21
N THR A 128 9.16 3.50 9.99
CA THR A 128 8.39 4.64 9.48
C THR A 128 8.21 4.52 7.96
N TRP A 129 7.60 5.51 7.35
CA TRP A 129 7.42 5.59 5.91
C TRP A 129 8.72 6.00 5.18
N GLY A 130 8.75 5.74 3.89
CA GLY A 130 9.83 6.18 3.01
C GLY A 130 9.32 6.53 1.63
N VAL A 131 10.26 6.91 0.77
CA VAL A 131 9.98 7.30 -0.61
C VAL A 131 10.76 6.41 -1.56
N ASP A 132 10.12 6.00 -2.64
CA ASP A 132 10.77 5.48 -3.85
C ASP A 132 10.49 6.49 -4.95
N PHE A 133 11.49 6.88 -5.75
CA PHE A 133 11.33 7.93 -6.75
C PHE A 133 12.10 7.66 -8.03
N CYS A 134 11.63 8.23 -9.13
CA CYS A 134 12.29 8.21 -10.43
C CYS A 134 12.15 9.57 -11.11
N VAL A 135 13.29 10.21 -11.37
CA VAL A 135 13.35 11.47 -12.12
C VAL A 135 13.55 11.15 -13.60
N HIS A 136 12.59 11.54 -14.43
CA HIS A 136 12.61 11.25 -15.86
C HIS A 136 13.83 11.90 -16.53
N GLY A 137 14.55 11.11 -17.31
CA GLY A 137 15.81 11.53 -17.95
C GLY A 137 17.04 11.47 -17.03
N LEU A 138 16.88 11.17 -15.74
CA LEU A 138 17.97 10.97 -14.78
C LEU A 138 17.92 9.59 -14.10
N ASP A 139 17.15 8.64 -14.64
CA ASP A 139 17.19 7.24 -14.20
C ASP A 139 18.40 6.51 -14.79
N ARG A 140 19.56 6.79 -14.19
CA ARG A 140 20.85 6.22 -14.55
C ARG A 140 20.80 4.69 -14.46
N ASN A 141 21.33 4.01 -15.47
CA ASN A 141 21.35 2.55 -15.61
C ASN A 141 19.96 1.87 -15.52
N LEU A 142 18.87 2.60 -15.77
CA LEU A 142 17.51 2.06 -15.74
C LEU A 142 17.15 1.41 -14.40
N ALA A 143 17.70 1.93 -13.29
CA ALA A 143 17.48 1.37 -11.95
C ALA A 143 16.00 1.30 -11.58
N TYR A 144 15.21 2.29 -11.99
CA TYR A 144 13.75 2.29 -11.87
C TYR A 144 13.02 1.96 -13.18
N ALA A 145 13.79 1.84 -14.26
CA ALA A 145 13.33 1.58 -15.61
C ALA A 145 13.73 0.21 -16.18
N TYR A 146 13.83 -0.84 -15.34
CA TYR A 146 13.77 -2.22 -15.86
C TYR A 146 12.54 -2.43 -16.79
N ALA A 147 11.52 -1.57 -16.63
CA ALA A 147 10.55 -1.22 -17.66
C ALA A 147 10.59 0.28 -18.01
N THR A 148 10.55 0.63 -19.30
CA THR A 148 10.71 2.00 -19.83
C THR A 148 9.90 3.07 -19.08
N ALA A 149 10.48 4.28 -18.94
CA ALA A 149 9.84 5.48 -18.39
C ALA A 149 9.35 5.34 -16.93
N CYS A 150 10.26 5.03 -16.00
CA CYS A 150 9.99 5.06 -14.55
C CYS A 150 8.81 4.18 -14.11
N ARG A 151 8.59 3.02 -14.75
CA ARG A 151 7.41 2.17 -14.47
C ARG A 151 7.32 1.75 -12.99
N MET A 152 8.45 1.47 -12.35
CA MET A 152 8.47 1.00 -10.95
C MET A 152 8.10 2.08 -9.93
N ALA A 153 8.19 3.36 -10.29
CA ALA A 153 7.75 4.49 -9.46
C ALA A 153 6.31 4.93 -9.78
N ARG A 154 5.60 4.17 -10.61
CA ARG A 154 4.21 4.42 -11.03
C ARG A 154 3.31 3.21 -10.69
N PRO A 155 1.99 3.39 -10.67
CA PRO A 155 1.03 2.29 -10.56
C PRO A 155 1.11 1.31 -11.75
#